data_AF-A0AAD2PU21-F1
#
_entry.id   AF-A0AAD2PU21-F1
#
_cell.length_a   1.000
_cell.length_b   1.000
_cell.length_c   1.000
_cell.angle_alpha   90.00
_cell.angle_beta   90.00
_cell.angle_gamma   90.00
#
_symmetry.space_group_name_H-M   'P 1'
#
loop_
_entity.id
_entity.type
_entity.pdbx_description
1 polymer ?
#
loop_
_entity_poly.entity_id
_entity_poly.type
_entity_poly.pdbx_seq_one_letter_code
_entity_poly.pdbx_strand_id
1 'polypeptide(L)'
;MGAAATNNNTSLPATVPRLPTTSTIPPFRLSTSPPAQQFRIHDDELGKKICMAVHEFQLSNSWETFATAQRGSAPDILAPNVRHLAHPAAHLLDHLRNHGAPIPMSTLPWSAQRQDDAVARGPHKSTKDEVSFIREEFTDFLNKKFWTILPYRLVRHLQNLRLSPLGVVPQRDRRPRLIVDLSFFGINQESVPIAPSDSMQFGRALHRILQRILQANPLHGPVYISKIDIADGFYRIQLAPYAVPHLAVLLPQHPNKEAMVAFPLVLPMGWVNSPPYFSAVTETGADLMNRHLKQRPQEPPHRLESLP
;
A
#
# COMPACT_ATOMS: atom_id res chain seq x y z
N MET A 1 66.15 -13.40 -3.88
CA MET A 1 66.43 -12.44 -2.79
C MET A 1 65.28 -12.50 -1.82
N GLY A 2 65.51 -13.13 -0.67
CA GLY A 2 64.54 -13.25 0.42
C GLY A 2 65.21 -12.90 1.74
N ALA A 3 64.40 -12.42 2.68
CA ALA A 3 64.56 -12.46 4.15
C ALA A 3 63.33 -11.71 4.69
N ALA A 4 62.32 -12.35 5.29
CA ALA A 4 62.31 -13.07 6.57
C ALA A 4 62.46 -12.15 7.79
N ALA A 5 61.44 -12.24 8.65
CA ALA A 5 61.19 -11.49 9.87
C ALA A 5 62.13 -11.83 11.03
N THR A 6 62.21 -10.93 12.02
CA THR A 6 62.29 -11.30 13.44
C THR A 6 61.76 -10.19 14.36
N ASN A 7 60.94 -10.61 15.32
CA ASN A 7 60.40 -9.89 16.48
C ASN A 7 61.48 -9.56 17.52
N ASN A 8 61.25 -8.56 18.39
CA ASN A 8 60.89 -8.79 19.81
C ASN A 8 60.85 -7.51 20.67
N ASN A 9 59.76 -7.39 21.46
CA ASN A 9 59.65 -7.02 22.89
C ASN A 9 60.33 -5.72 23.40
N THR A 10 59.78 -4.89 24.29
CA THR A 10 58.72 -5.04 25.31
C THR A 10 58.47 -3.68 25.99
N SER A 11 57.39 -3.64 26.79
CA SER A 11 57.14 -2.80 27.98
C SER A 11 56.20 -1.59 27.83
N LEU A 12 54.97 -1.81 28.29
CA LEU A 12 53.94 -0.83 28.65
C LEU A 12 54.17 -0.32 30.08
N PRO A 13 53.89 0.96 30.38
CA PRO A 13 53.52 1.38 31.73
C PRO A 13 52.00 1.52 31.84
N ALA A 14 51.45 0.83 32.85
CA ALA A 14 50.07 0.97 33.30
C ALA A 14 49.85 2.35 33.93
N THR A 15 48.78 3.04 33.53
CA THR A 15 48.28 4.20 34.27
C THR A 15 46.77 4.09 34.35
N VAL A 16 46.27 3.74 35.54
CA VAL A 16 44.86 3.63 35.88
C VAL A 16 44.31 5.04 36.14
N PRO A 17 43.30 5.54 35.41
CA PRO A 17 42.62 6.77 35.78
C PRO A 17 41.55 6.49 36.85
N ARG A 18 41.62 7.28 37.94
CA ARG A 18 40.67 7.35 39.06
C ARG A 18 39.22 7.57 38.59
N LEU A 19 38.27 6.86 39.21
CA LEU A 19 36.85 7.18 39.15
C LEU A 19 36.58 8.55 39.80
N PRO A 20 35.83 9.45 39.14
CA PRO A 20 35.24 10.61 39.80
C PRO A 20 34.02 10.20 40.62
N THR A 21 33.99 10.75 41.82
CA THR A 21 32.94 10.72 42.83
C THR A 21 31.56 11.15 42.32
N THR A 22 30.54 10.53 42.91
CA THR A 22 29.10 10.85 42.84
C THR A 22 28.81 12.35 42.68
N SER A 23 28.40 12.74 41.48
CA SER A 23 27.73 14.02 41.21
C SER A 23 26.23 13.78 41.15
N THR A 24 25.52 14.34 42.13
CA THR A 24 24.08 14.37 42.28
C THR A 24 23.42 14.92 41.00
N ILE A 25 22.61 14.10 40.32
CA ILE A 25 21.79 14.53 39.18
C ILE A 25 20.69 15.45 39.73
N PRO A 26 20.53 16.70 39.24
CA PRO A 26 19.41 17.53 39.64
C PRO A 26 18.11 16.92 39.09
N PRO A 27 16.99 16.97 39.84
CA PRO A 27 15.73 16.39 39.37
C PRO A 27 15.28 17.08 38.08
N PHE A 28 14.96 16.25 37.09
CA PHE A 28 14.40 16.64 35.80
C PHE A 28 13.13 17.48 36.06
N ARG A 29 13.21 18.81 35.88
CA ARG A 29 12.00 19.64 35.85
C ARG A 29 11.25 19.27 34.57
N LEU A 30 10.07 18.70 34.74
CA LEU A 30 9.05 18.68 33.70
C LEU A 30 8.83 20.13 33.24
N SER A 31 9.46 20.49 32.12
CA SER A 31 9.11 21.68 31.37
C SER A 31 7.66 21.49 30.96
N THR A 32 6.76 22.23 31.61
CA THR A 32 5.35 22.32 31.23
C THR A 32 5.30 22.90 29.82
N SER A 33 5.26 22.03 28.83
CA SER A 33 4.92 22.39 27.46
C SER A 33 3.56 23.11 27.46
N PRO A 34 3.38 24.15 26.64
CA PRO A 34 2.11 24.85 26.54
C PRO A 34 1.00 23.86 26.18
N PRO A 35 -0.26 24.11 26.60
CA PRO A 35 -1.37 23.19 26.38
C PRO A 35 -1.44 22.84 24.89
N ALA A 36 -1.38 21.54 24.58
CA ALA A 36 -1.48 21.03 23.24
C ALA A 36 -2.66 21.71 22.54
N GLN A 37 -2.38 22.44 21.46
CA GLN A 37 -3.39 23.09 20.65
C GLN A 37 -4.42 22.02 20.28
N GLN A 38 -5.61 22.12 20.87
CA GLN A 38 -6.60 21.05 20.81
C GLN A 38 -7.00 20.87 19.34
N PHE A 39 -6.47 19.81 18.75
CA PHE A 39 -6.56 19.57 17.32
C PHE A 39 -8.02 19.34 16.92
N ARG A 40 -8.51 20.14 15.98
CA ARG A 40 -9.93 20.18 15.61
C ARG A 40 -10.22 19.21 14.47
N ILE A 41 -10.45 17.94 14.76
CA ILE A 41 -11.10 17.05 13.78
C ILE A 41 -12.56 17.47 13.60
N HIS A 42 -13.13 17.19 12.43
CA HIS A 42 -14.59 17.28 12.26
C HIS A 42 -15.30 16.28 13.17
N ASP A 43 -16.43 16.67 13.75
CA ASP A 43 -17.29 15.76 14.50
C ASP A 43 -18.27 15.06 13.55
N ASP A 44 -17.72 14.23 12.66
CA ASP A 44 -18.47 13.35 11.78
C ASP A 44 -17.91 11.92 11.85
N GLU A 45 -18.50 10.99 11.09
CA GLU A 45 -18.09 9.58 11.13
C GLU A 45 -16.61 9.41 10.78
N LEU A 46 -16.14 10.05 9.72
CA LEU A 46 -14.72 10.03 9.34
C LEU A 46 -13.85 10.55 10.48
N GLY A 47 -14.24 11.67 11.09
CA GLY A 47 -13.49 12.27 12.17
C GLY A 47 -13.35 11.37 13.40
N LYS A 48 -14.43 10.66 13.78
CA LYS A 48 -14.41 9.65 14.84
C LYS A 48 -13.44 8.52 14.53
N LYS A 49 -13.41 8.04 13.29
CA LYS A 49 -12.46 7.00 12.85
C LYS A 49 -11.01 7.49 12.85
N ILE A 50 -10.77 8.75 12.46
CA ILE A 50 -9.44 9.36 12.57
C ILE A 50 -9.02 9.44 14.05
N CYS A 51 -9.90 9.86 14.96
CA CYS A 51 -9.59 9.86 16.40
C CYS A 51 -9.19 8.47 16.90
N MET A 52 -9.91 7.43 16.49
CA MET A 52 -9.59 6.04 16.86
C MET A 52 -8.23 5.61 16.30
N ALA A 53 -7.97 5.86 15.02
CA ALA A 53 -6.69 5.56 14.38
C ALA A 53 -5.52 6.28 15.06
N VAL A 54 -5.70 7.55 15.45
CA VAL A 54 -4.70 8.31 16.21
C VAL A 54 -4.43 7.67 17.57
N HIS A 55 -5.49 7.31 18.30
CA HIS A 55 -5.34 6.65 19.60
C HIS A 55 -4.62 5.30 19.48
N GLU A 56 -5.00 4.48 18.50
CA GLU A 56 -4.35 3.20 18.22
C GLU A 56 -2.89 3.36 17.79
N PHE A 57 -2.58 4.37 16.98
CA PHE A 57 -1.21 4.68 16.60
C PHE A 57 -0.35 5.08 17.80
N GLN A 58 -0.90 5.89 18.73
CA GLN A 58 -0.20 6.30 19.94
C GLN A 58 0.05 5.14 20.92
N LEU A 59 -0.85 4.15 20.94
CA LEU A 59 -0.67 2.92 21.71
C LEU A 59 0.27 1.91 21.03
N SER A 60 0.54 2.09 19.74
CA SER A 60 1.41 1.20 18.98
C SER A 60 2.88 1.58 19.17
N ASN A 61 3.72 0.58 19.39
CA ASN A 61 5.16 0.79 19.57
C ASN A 61 5.90 1.15 18.26
N SER A 62 5.28 0.91 17.10
CA SER A 62 5.84 1.23 15.79
C SER A 62 4.74 1.40 14.73
N TRP A 63 5.10 2.00 13.60
CA TRP A 63 4.23 2.09 12.42
C TRP A 63 3.78 0.72 11.93
N GLU A 64 4.69 -0.26 11.87
CA GLU A 64 4.40 -1.60 11.37
C GLU A 64 3.37 -2.31 12.25
N THR A 65 3.51 -2.17 13.57
CA THR A 65 2.56 -2.73 14.54
C THR A 65 1.18 -2.12 14.33
N PHE A 66 1.11 -0.79 14.20
CA PHE A 66 -0.12 -0.07 13.90
C PHE A 66 -0.75 -0.49 12.57
N ALA A 67 0.02 -0.46 11.48
CA ALA A 67 -0.47 -0.78 10.14
C ALA A 67 -0.92 -2.25 10.03
N THR A 68 -0.27 -3.16 10.74
CA THR A 68 -0.68 -4.58 10.82
C THR A 68 -2.00 -4.72 11.58
N ALA A 69 -2.15 -4.04 12.72
CA ALA A 69 -3.39 -4.07 13.49
C ALA A 69 -4.58 -3.48 12.72
N GLN A 70 -4.36 -2.36 12.02
CA GLN A 70 -5.38 -1.68 11.22
C GLN A 70 -5.95 -2.55 10.09
N ARG A 71 -5.13 -3.42 9.49
CA ARG A 71 -5.58 -4.36 8.44
C ARG A 71 -6.49 -5.47 8.98
N GLY A 72 -6.31 -5.88 10.23
CA GLY A 72 -6.97 -7.05 10.81
C GLY A 72 -6.48 -8.38 10.22
N SER A 73 -7.22 -9.45 10.51
CA SER A 73 -6.80 -10.83 10.22
C SER A 73 -6.98 -11.20 8.74
N ALA A 74 -5.83 -11.44 8.09
CA ALA A 74 -5.58 -12.07 6.78
C ALA A 74 -6.26 -11.47 5.52
N PRO A 75 -5.55 -11.36 4.39
CA PRO A 75 -6.14 -10.94 3.12
C PRO A 75 -7.21 -11.94 2.63
N ASP A 76 -8.29 -11.44 2.02
CA ASP A 76 -9.36 -12.25 1.39
C ASP A 76 -8.82 -13.25 0.38
N ILE A 77 -7.70 -12.90 -0.26
CA ILE A 77 -7.02 -13.72 -1.25
C ILE A 77 -5.77 -14.28 -0.60
N LEU A 78 -5.50 -15.56 -0.89
CA LEU A 78 -4.33 -16.37 -0.53
C LEU A 78 -4.62 -17.34 0.63
N ALA A 79 -5.20 -18.48 0.23
CA ALA A 79 -5.44 -19.63 1.08
C ALA A 79 -4.14 -20.09 1.79
N PRO A 80 -4.24 -20.74 2.97
CA PRO A 80 -3.08 -21.16 3.74
C PRO A 80 -2.06 -22.03 2.99
N ASN A 81 -2.52 -22.74 1.96
CA ASN A 81 -1.73 -23.69 1.20
C ASN A 81 -1.26 -23.15 -0.16
N VAL A 82 -1.30 -21.83 -0.37
CA VAL A 82 -0.94 -21.20 -1.65
C VAL A 82 0.49 -21.51 -2.09
N ARG A 83 1.39 -21.74 -1.13
CA ARG A 83 2.78 -22.18 -1.37
C ARG A 83 2.89 -23.51 -2.11
N HIS A 84 1.90 -24.38 -1.96
CA HIS A 84 1.88 -25.74 -2.52
C HIS A 84 1.13 -25.82 -3.85
N LEU A 85 0.67 -24.69 -4.39
CA LEU A 85 0.09 -24.68 -5.72
C LEU A 85 1.11 -25.16 -6.75
N ALA A 86 0.69 -26.08 -7.62
CA ALA A 86 1.48 -26.49 -8.78
C ALA A 86 1.46 -25.37 -9.84
N HIS A 87 2.10 -24.23 -9.54
CA HIS A 87 2.15 -23.04 -10.37
C HIS A 87 3.44 -22.23 -10.12
N PRO A 88 4.11 -21.68 -11.14
CA PRO A 88 5.35 -20.91 -10.97
C PRO A 88 5.22 -19.72 -10.01
N ALA A 89 4.04 -19.10 -9.94
CA ALA A 89 3.80 -17.94 -9.07
C ALA A 89 3.56 -18.31 -7.58
N ALA A 90 3.51 -19.59 -7.20
CA ALA A 90 3.18 -20.01 -5.83
C ALA A 90 4.03 -19.32 -4.75
N HIS A 91 5.33 -19.14 -5.01
CA HIS A 91 6.24 -18.44 -4.10
C HIS A 91 5.92 -16.95 -3.93
N LEU A 92 5.59 -16.26 -5.03
CA LEU A 92 5.19 -14.86 -4.99
C LEU A 92 3.89 -14.71 -4.19
N LEU A 93 2.92 -15.58 -4.46
CA LEU A 93 1.62 -15.58 -3.78
C LEU A 93 1.78 -15.86 -2.27
N ASP A 94 2.62 -16.80 -1.88
CA ASP A 94 2.95 -17.06 -0.47
C ASP A 94 3.64 -15.85 0.19
N HIS A 95 4.55 -15.17 -0.53
CA HIS A 95 5.17 -13.94 -0.04
C HIS A 95 4.15 -12.83 0.18
N LEU A 96 3.29 -12.56 -0.80
CA LEU A 96 2.23 -11.54 -0.70
C LEU A 96 1.28 -11.82 0.48
N ARG A 97 1.00 -13.09 0.76
CA ARG A 97 0.15 -13.50 1.88
C ARG A 97 0.79 -13.17 3.23
N ASN A 98 2.07 -13.53 3.39
CA ASN A 98 2.75 -13.45 4.67
C ASN A 98 3.30 -12.05 4.97
N HIS A 99 3.65 -11.29 3.92
CA HIS A 99 4.40 -10.04 4.06
C HIS A 99 3.73 -8.85 3.38
N GLY A 100 2.78 -9.08 2.47
CA GLY A 100 2.24 -8.04 1.58
C GLY A 100 3.19 -7.67 0.44
N ALA A 101 2.70 -6.87 -0.50
CA ALA A 101 3.47 -6.36 -1.63
C ALA A 101 4.50 -5.31 -1.17
N PRO A 102 5.81 -5.54 -1.34
CA PRO A 102 6.83 -4.58 -0.95
C PRO A 102 6.88 -3.39 -1.92
N ILE A 103 7.35 -2.23 -1.42
CA ILE A 103 7.50 -0.99 -2.21
C ILE A 103 8.96 -0.55 -2.14
N PRO A 104 9.88 -1.26 -2.80
CA PRO A 104 11.26 -0.81 -2.91
C PRO A 104 11.36 0.47 -3.74
N MET A 105 12.15 1.41 -3.25
CA MET A 105 12.43 2.68 -3.90
C MET A 105 13.89 2.71 -4.37
N SER A 106 14.14 3.26 -5.56
CA SER A 106 15.49 3.40 -6.11
C SER A 106 16.26 4.60 -5.53
N THR A 107 15.56 5.48 -4.80
CA THR A 107 16.10 6.72 -4.25
C THR A 107 16.14 6.69 -2.72
N LEU A 108 16.99 7.54 -2.15
CA LEU A 108 17.08 7.74 -0.71
C LEU A 108 15.75 8.29 -0.11
N PRO A 109 15.54 8.11 1.21
CA PRO A 109 14.47 8.77 1.95
C PRO A 109 14.35 10.27 1.64
N TRP A 110 13.11 10.78 1.66
CA TRP A 110 12.87 12.20 1.51
C TRP A 110 13.41 12.98 2.70
N SER A 111 13.94 14.17 2.45
CA SER A 111 14.25 15.11 3.52
C SER A 111 12.97 15.63 4.17
N ALA A 112 13.04 16.00 5.44
CA ALA A 112 11.90 16.58 6.14
C ALA A 112 11.41 17.88 5.48
N GLN A 113 12.32 18.66 4.88
CA GLN A 113 11.96 19.84 4.09
C GLN A 113 11.09 19.48 2.88
N ARG A 114 11.47 18.45 2.10
CA ARG A 114 10.68 18.00 0.95
C ARG A 114 9.28 17.53 1.37
N GLN A 115 9.17 16.87 2.53
CA GLN A 115 7.87 16.47 3.07
C GLN A 115 7.02 17.69 3.44
N ASP A 116 7.61 18.68 4.14
CA ASP A 116 6.92 19.91 4.52
C ASP A 116 6.48 20.73 3.30
N ASP A 117 7.32 20.83 2.26
CA ASP A 117 6.99 21.52 1.01
C ASP A 117 5.81 20.84 0.30
N ALA A 118 5.78 19.50 0.29
CA ALA A 118 4.67 18.74 -0.27
C ALA A 118 3.36 18.99 0.53
N VAL A 119 3.43 19.01 1.87
CA VAL A 119 2.28 19.32 2.73
C VAL A 119 1.79 20.75 2.53
N ALA A 120 2.71 21.72 2.41
CA ALA A 120 2.39 23.12 2.17
C ALA A 120 1.68 23.32 0.81
N ARG A 121 2.09 22.56 -0.21
CA ARG A 121 1.41 22.51 -1.52
C ARG A 121 0.04 21.82 -1.44
N GLY A 122 -0.10 20.79 -0.61
CA GLY A 122 -1.36 20.09 -0.36
C GLY A 122 -1.86 19.25 -1.54
N PRO A 123 -3.14 18.84 -1.56
CA PRO A 123 -3.73 18.08 -2.67
C PRO A 123 -3.98 18.92 -3.92
N HIS A 124 -4.36 18.28 -5.02
CA HIS A 124 -4.73 18.97 -6.25
C HIS A 124 -6.00 19.82 -6.04
N LYS A 125 -6.08 20.99 -6.70
CA LYS A 125 -7.18 21.95 -6.51
C LYS A 125 -8.59 21.37 -6.74
N SER A 126 -8.69 20.30 -7.54
CA SER A 126 -9.94 19.58 -7.79
C SER A 126 -10.59 19.00 -6.53
N THR A 127 -9.83 18.82 -5.44
CA THR A 127 -10.40 18.29 -4.18
C THR A 127 -11.21 19.34 -3.42
N LYS A 128 -11.08 20.63 -3.75
CA LYS A 128 -11.71 21.72 -3.00
C LYS A 128 -13.23 21.71 -3.11
N ASP A 129 -13.75 21.36 -4.27
CA ASP A 129 -15.19 21.36 -4.55
C ASP A 129 -15.83 20.00 -4.21
N GLU A 130 -15.02 19.01 -3.87
CA GLU A 130 -15.41 17.60 -3.72
C GLU A 130 -15.15 17.07 -2.30
N VAL A 131 -15.06 17.97 -1.31
CA VAL A 131 -14.70 17.61 0.07
C VAL A 131 -15.72 16.65 0.67
N SER A 132 -17.02 16.85 0.46
CA SER A 132 -18.06 15.95 0.96
C SER A 132 -17.90 14.53 0.41
N PHE A 133 -17.70 14.41 -0.91
CA PHE A 133 -17.44 13.16 -1.59
C PHE A 133 -16.18 12.47 -1.05
N ILE A 134 -15.07 13.20 -0.91
CA ILE A 134 -13.83 12.67 -0.36
C ILE A 134 -14.05 12.13 1.06
N ARG A 135 -14.81 12.84 1.88
CA ARG A 135 -15.11 12.40 3.25
C ARG A 135 -15.96 11.13 3.28
N GLU A 136 -16.98 11.03 2.42
CA GLU A 136 -17.80 9.82 2.25
C GLU A 136 -16.93 8.64 1.84
N GLU A 137 -16.09 8.81 0.81
CA GLU A 137 -15.23 7.74 0.31
C GLU A 137 -14.21 7.28 1.37
N PHE A 138 -13.46 8.19 1.97
CA PHE A 138 -12.49 7.79 2.98
C PHE A 138 -13.16 7.15 4.21
N THR A 139 -14.42 7.46 4.50
CA THR A 139 -15.18 6.73 5.53
C THR A 139 -15.38 5.27 5.13
N ASP A 140 -15.79 5.01 3.89
CA ASP A 140 -15.93 3.65 3.35
C ASP A 140 -14.57 2.91 3.30
N PHE A 141 -13.51 3.58 2.85
CA PHE A 141 -12.16 2.99 2.84
C PHE A 141 -11.64 2.62 4.23
N LEU A 142 -11.90 3.44 5.25
CA LEU A 142 -11.53 3.11 6.63
C LEU A 142 -12.40 1.98 7.19
N ASN A 143 -13.69 1.95 6.86
CA ASN A 143 -14.59 0.83 7.21
C ASN A 143 -14.10 -0.50 6.61
N LYS A 144 -13.70 -0.47 5.34
CA LYS A 144 -13.14 -1.63 4.62
C LYS A 144 -11.69 -1.95 4.97
N LYS A 145 -11.05 -1.13 5.82
CA LYS A 145 -9.62 -1.25 6.21
C LYS A 145 -8.65 -1.18 5.03
N PHE A 146 -9.04 -0.52 3.94
CA PHE A 146 -8.16 -0.30 2.79
C PHE A 146 -7.18 0.84 3.04
N TRP A 147 -7.60 1.81 3.84
CA TRP A 147 -6.81 2.99 4.15
C TRP A 147 -6.89 3.29 5.65
N THR A 148 -5.87 3.97 6.14
CA THR A 148 -5.91 4.64 7.44
C THR A 148 -5.47 6.09 7.27
N ILE A 149 -5.86 6.97 8.19
CA ILE A 149 -5.56 8.40 8.13
C ILE A 149 -4.95 8.83 9.45
N LEU A 150 -3.81 9.52 9.36
CA LEU A 150 -3.17 10.15 10.51
C LEU A 150 -2.84 11.63 10.23
N PRO A 151 -2.84 12.47 11.27
CA PRO A 151 -2.31 13.82 11.17
C PRO A 151 -0.82 13.80 10.85
N TYR A 152 -0.38 14.69 9.95
CA TYR A 152 1.00 14.74 9.47
C TYR A 152 2.02 14.86 10.60
N ARG A 153 1.73 15.63 11.67
CA ARG A 153 2.68 15.80 12.79
C ARG A 153 3.07 14.48 13.45
N LEU A 154 2.17 13.51 13.46
CA LEU A 154 2.38 12.21 14.08
C LEU A 154 3.25 11.30 13.23
N VAL A 155 3.31 11.53 11.92
CA VAL A 155 3.96 10.63 10.95
C VAL A 155 5.15 11.28 10.25
N ARG A 156 5.40 12.58 10.44
CA ARG A 156 6.52 13.33 9.86
C ARG A 156 7.90 12.69 10.13
N HIS A 157 8.03 11.97 11.23
CA HIS A 157 9.30 11.33 11.61
C HIS A 157 9.55 9.99 10.88
N LEU A 158 8.57 9.44 10.15
CA LEU A 158 8.71 8.19 9.43
C LEU A 158 9.71 8.36 8.27
N GLN A 159 10.82 7.62 8.31
CA GLN A 159 11.89 7.74 7.30
C GLN A 159 11.40 7.42 5.88
N ASN A 160 10.48 6.46 5.75
CA ASN A 160 9.94 6.02 4.47
C ASN A 160 8.78 6.90 3.97
N LEU A 161 8.44 8.00 4.66
CA LEU A 161 7.30 8.82 4.28
C LEU A 161 7.55 9.58 2.98
N ARG A 162 6.69 9.33 2.01
CA ARG A 162 6.56 10.09 0.76
C ARG A 162 5.11 10.47 0.58
N LEU A 163 4.88 11.63 -0.03
CA LEU A 163 3.56 12.23 -0.11
C LEU A 163 3.17 12.44 -1.56
N SER A 164 1.91 12.18 -1.90
CA SER A 164 1.33 12.47 -3.21
C SER A 164 0.04 13.28 -3.09
N PRO A 165 -0.24 14.17 -4.05
CA PRO A 165 -1.48 14.93 -4.02
C PRO A 165 -2.67 14.03 -4.37
N LEU A 166 -3.73 14.08 -3.56
CA LEU A 166 -5.03 13.57 -3.96
C LEU A 166 -5.64 14.48 -5.04
N GLY A 167 -6.33 13.90 -6.00
CA GLY A 167 -7.17 14.57 -6.97
C GLY A 167 -8.56 13.95 -7.03
N VAL A 168 -9.48 14.66 -7.67
CA VAL A 168 -10.83 14.18 -8.00
C VAL A 168 -11.09 14.50 -9.46
N VAL A 169 -11.58 13.53 -10.20
CA VAL A 169 -11.99 13.72 -11.59
C VAL A 169 -13.50 13.52 -11.68
N PRO A 170 -14.26 14.54 -12.13
CA PRO A 170 -15.70 14.40 -12.34
C PRO A 170 -15.97 13.40 -13.46
N GLN A 171 -17.08 12.68 -13.36
CA GLN A 171 -17.52 11.77 -14.42
C GLN A 171 -18.93 12.07 -14.84
N ARG A 172 -19.15 12.02 -16.16
CA ARG A 172 -20.48 12.13 -16.75
C ARG A 172 -21.33 10.94 -16.31
N ASP A 173 -22.51 11.24 -15.77
CA ASP A 173 -23.53 10.27 -15.36
C ASP A 173 -23.03 9.19 -14.37
N ARG A 174 -21.97 9.51 -13.59
CA ARG A 174 -21.34 8.62 -12.62
C ARG A 174 -20.78 9.39 -11.42
N ARG A 175 -20.53 8.69 -10.31
CA ARG A 175 -19.79 9.25 -9.16
C ARG A 175 -18.40 9.74 -9.61
N PRO A 176 -17.87 10.84 -9.05
CA PRO A 176 -16.50 11.26 -9.27
C PRO A 176 -15.50 10.15 -8.92
N ARG A 177 -14.29 10.20 -9.49
CA ARG A 177 -13.21 9.27 -9.12
C ARG A 177 -12.11 10.00 -8.36
N LEU A 178 -11.70 9.41 -7.24
CA LEU A 178 -10.45 9.75 -6.58
C LEU A 178 -9.27 9.34 -7.46
N ILE A 179 -8.29 10.22 -7.56
CA ILE A 179 -7.02 9.96 -8.23
C ILE A 179 -5.90 10.16 -7.23
N VAL A 180 -5.06 9.14 -7.08
CA VAL A 180 -3.80 9.26 -6.34
C VAL A 180 -2.69 9.46 -7.36
N ASP A 181 -2.22 10.70 -7.50
CA ASP A 181 -1.17 11.02 -8.47
C ASP A 181 0.22 10.72 -7.90
N LEU A 182 0.59 9.44 -7.95
CA LEU A 182 1.91 8.95 -7.55
C LEU A 182 3.02 9.34 -8.53
N SER A 183 2.71 9.98 -9.66
CA SER A 183 3.72 10.46 -10.60
C SER A 183 4.11 11.92 -10.33
N PHE A 184 3.23 12.73 -9.73
CA PHE A 184 3.44 14.16 -9.50
C PHE A 184 4.78 14.48 -8.82
N PHE A 185 5.13 13.72 -7.77
CA PHE A 185 6.40 13.86 -7.06
C PHE A 185 7.39 12.73 -7.37
N GLY A 186 7.20 12.00 -8.47
CA GLY A 186 8.12 10.99 -8.94
C GLY A 186 7.99 9.61 -8.27
N ILE A 187 7.00 9.35 -7.41
CA ILE A 187 6.92 8.09 -6.66
C ILE A 187 6.85 6.87 -7.60
N ASN A 188 6.08 6.95 -8.69
CA ASN A 188 6.04 5.88 -9.69
C ASN A 188 7.38 5.70 -10.42
N GLN A 189 8.08 6.79 -10.74
CA GLN A 189 9.39 6.75 -11.41
C GLN A 189 10.49 6.21 -10.48
N GLU A 190 10.37 6.48 -9.18
CA GLU A 190 11.29 6.05 -8.14
C GLU A 190 10.96 4.63 -7.61
N SER A 191 9.80 4.06 -7.96
CA SER A 191 9.40 2.70 -7.58
C SER A 191 10.16 1.66 -8.41
N VAL A 192 10.82 0.69 -7.77
CA VAL A 192 11.51 -0.39 -8.49
C VAL A 192 10.46 -1.37 -9.06
N PRO A 193 10.54 -1.74 -10.36
CA PRO A 193 9.54 -2.58 -11.02
C PRO A 193 9.74 -4.08 -10.70
N ILE A 194 9.52 -4.46 -9.45
CA ILE A 194 9.67 -5.84 -8.98
C ILE A 194 8.42 -6.71 -9.18
N ALA A 195 7.28 -6.09 -9.49
CA ALA A 195 6.04 -6.82 -9.77
C ALA A 195 6.14 -7.48 -11.17
N PRO A 196 5.57 -8.68 -11.36
CA PRO A 196 5.74 -9.44 -12.60
C PRO A 196 4.98 -8.79 -13.76
N SER A 197 5.63 -7.90 -14.51
CA SER A 197 5.03 -7.17 -15.65
C SER A 197 4.43 -8.10 -16.70
N ASP A 198 5.05 -9.27 -16.91
CA ASP A 198 4.62 -10.24 -17.91
C ASP A 198 3.25 -10.87 -17.60
N SER A 199 2.81 -10.81 -16.34
CA SER A 199 1.46 -11.21 -15.96
C SER A 199 0.39 -10.25 -16.51
N MET A 200 0.75 -9.00 -16.82
CA MET A 200 -0.19 -8.05 -17.41
C MET A 200 -0.40 -8.32 -18.90
N GLN A 201 -1.39 -9.15 -19.22
CA GLN A 201 -1.68 -9.46 -20.62
C GLN A 201 -2.54 -8.40 -21.32
N PHE A 202 -2.90 -7.29 -20.67
CA PHE A 202 -3.92 -6.34 -21.14
C PHE A 202 -3.60 -5.67 -22.48
N GLY A 203 -2.33 -5.37 -22.78
CA GLY A 203 -1.95 -4.55 -23.95
C GLY A 203 -2.40 -5.10 -25.31
N ARG A 204 -2.64 -6.42 -25.42
CA ARG A 204 -3.16 -7.07 -26.64
C ARG A 204 -4.48 -7.82 -26.42
N ALA A 205 -5.15 -7.62 -25.29
CA ALA A 205 -6.35 -8.38 -24.92
C ALA A 205 -7.46 -8.25 -25.98
N LEU A 206 -7.80 -7.02 -26.41
CA LEU A 206 -8.81 -6.79 -27.44
C LEU A 206 -8.48 -7.50 -28.76
N HIS A 207 -7.23 -7.37 -29.25
CA HIS A 207 -6.78 -8.02 -30.48
C HIS A 207 -6.89 -9.55 -30.38
N ARG A 208 -6.47 -10.14 -29.25
CA ARG A 208 -6.62 -11.59 -29.02
C ARG A 208 -8.09 -12.01 -29.00
N ILE A 209 -8.97 -11.24 -28.37
CA ILE A 209 -10.42 -11.52 -28.34
C ILE A 209 -11.01 -11.45 -29.76
N LEU A 210 -10.74 -10.37 -30.50
CA LEU A 210 -11.22 -10.22 -31.87
C LEU A 210 -10.73 -11.33 -32.80
N GLN A 211 -9.45 -11.72 -32.67
CA GLN A 211 -8.89 -12.85 -33.41
C GLN A 211 -9.62 -14.15 -33.08
N ARG A 212 -9.93 -14.41 -31.80
CA ARG A 212 -10.69 -15.61 -31.39
C ARG A 212 -12.11 -15.63 -31.95
N ILE A 213 -12.78 -14.47 -32.02
CA ILE A 213 -14.11 -14.34 -32.63
C ILE A 213 -14.03 -14.66 -34.13
N LEU A 214 -13.07 -14.06 -34.84
CA LEU A 214 -12.90 -14.26 -36.29
C LEU A 214 -12.57 -15.72 -36.65
N GLN A 215 -11.82 -16.41 -35.79
CA GLN A 215 -11.40 -17.80 -36.00
C GLN A 215 -12.38 -18.84 -35.42
N ALA A 216 -13.49 -18.41 -34.82
CA ALA A 216 -14.47 -19.33 -34.26
C ALA A 216 -15.13 -20.17 -35.36
N ASN A 217 -15.25 -21.48 -35.13
CA ASN A 217 -15.89 -22.39 -36.09
C ASN A 217 -17.41 -22.11 -36.13
N PRO A 218 -17.96 -21.67 -37.28
CA PRO A 218 -19.38 -21.31 -37.39
C PRO A 218 -20.33 -22.50 -37.14
N LEU A 219 -19.85 -23.75 -37.25
CA LEU A 219 -20.66 -24.94 -36.95
C LEU A 219 -21.12 -25.04 -35.49
N HIS A 220 -20.44 -24.36 -34.57
CA HIS A 220 -20.80 -24.32 -33.15
C HIS A 220 -21.77 -23.18 -32.79
N GLY A 221 -22.27 -22.44 -33.80
CA GLY A 221 -23.19 -21.33 -33.61
C GLY A 221 -22.49 -19.99 -33.34
N PRO A 222 -23.24 -18.97 -32.88
CA PRO A 222 -22.70 -17.63 -32.65
C PRO A 222 -21.74 -17.61 -31.45
N VAL A 223 -20.78 -16.68 -31.47
CA VAL A 223 -19.86 -16.46 -30.35
C VAL A 223 -20.55 -15.63 -29.27
N TYR A 224 -20.64 -16.18 -28.07
CA TYR A 224 -21.09 -15.47 -26.88
C TYR A 224 -19.90 -14.99 -26.04
N ILE A 225 -19.97 -13.76 -25.55
CA ILE A 225 -18.91 -13.16 -24.72
C ILE A 225 -19.53 -12.70 -23.41
N SER A 226 -18.91 -13.10 -22.30
CA SER A 226 -19.21 -12.56 -20.97
C SER A 226 -18.11 -11.60 -20.55
N LYS A 227 -18.49 -10.41 -20.10
CA LYS A 227 -17.58 -9.43 -19.51
C LYS A 227 -17.93 -9.27 -18.03
N ILE A 228 -16.97 -9.62 -17.18
CA ILE A 228 -17.08 -9.51 -15.73
C ILE A 228 -16.10 -8.43 -15.26
N ASP A 229 -16.57 -7.56 -14.37
CA ASP A 229 -15.76 -6.55 -13.69
C ASP A 229 -15.63 -6.92 -12.22
N ILE A 230 -14.41 -6.98 -11.71
CA ILE A 230 -14.13 -7.30 -10.31
C ILE A 230 -14.03 -5.97 -9.55
N ALA A 231 -15.06 -5.65 -8.78
CA ALA A 231 -15.06 -4.48 -7.90
C ALA A 231 -13.90 -4.56 -6.90
N ASP A 232 -13.20 -3.43 -6.68
CA ASP A 232 -12.15 -3.30 -5.67
C ASP A 232 -11.03 -4.35 -5.76
N GLY A 233 -10.71 -4.80 -6.98
CA GLY A 233 -9.79 -5.91 -7.22
C GLY A 233 -8.38 -5.71 -6.64
N PHE A 234 -7.76 -4.55 -6.87
CA PHE A 234 -6.43 -4.24 -6.30
C PHE A 234 -6.45 -4.26 -4.77
N TYR A 235 -7.52 -3.77 -4.17
CA TYR A 235 -7.67 -3.67 -2.71
C TYR A 235 -7.74 -5.04 -2.01
N ARG A 236 -7.79 -6.14 -2.75
CA ARG A 236 -7.69 -7.49 -2.19
C ARG A 236 -6.26 -7.92 -1.83
N ILE A 237 -5.24 -7.19 -2.28
CA ILE A 237 -3.83 -7.52 -2.03
C ILE A 237 -3.25 -6.48 -1.07
N GLN A 238 -2.74 -6.95 0.06
CA GLN A 238 -2.11 -6.11 1.07
C GLN A 238 -0.73 -5.60 0.61
N LEU A 239 -0.38 -4.37 0.98
CA LEU A 239 1.00 -3.86 0.86
C LEU A 239 1.87 -4.39 2.00
N ALA A 240 3.18 -4.27 1.96
CA ALA A 240 3.99 -4.58 3.15
C ALA A 240 3.88 -3.45 4.19
N PRO A 241 3.59 -3.72 5.49
CA PRO A 241 3.32 -2.68 6.48
C PRO A 241 4.42 -1.59 6.55
N TYR A 242 5.68 -2.00 6.59
CA TYR A 242 6.85 -1.11 6.66
C TYR A 242 7.01 -0.19 5.44
N ALA A 243 6.42 -0.58 4.31
CA ALA A 243 6.60 0.09 3.02
C ALA A 243 5.45 1.06 2.71
N VAL A 244 4.29 0.92 3.37
CA VAL A 244 3.10 1.76 3.16
C VAL A 244 3.38 3.28 3.16
N PRO A 245 4.24 3.84 4.04
CA PRO A 245 4.49 5.28 4.06
C PRO A 245 5.06 5.82 2.74
N HIS A 246 5.62 4.98 1.86
CA HIS A 246 6.08 5.40 0.53
C HIS A 246 4.94 5.83 -0.40
N LEU A 247 3.69 5.44 -0.13
CA LEU A 247 2.54 5.70 -1.00
C LEU A 247 1.49 6.61 -0.32
N ALA A 248 1.91 7.40 0.67
CA ALA A 248 0.99 8.22 1.44
C ALA A 248 0.43 9.41 0.62
N VAL A 249 -0.78 9.85 0.97
CA VAL A 249 -1.58 10.78 0.15
C VAL A 249 -2.08 11.95 0.99
N LEU A 250 -1.94 13.15 0.47
CA LEU A 250 -2.40 14.39 1.11
C LEU A 250 -3.90 14.57 0.88
N LEU A 251 -4.66 14.71 1.97
CA LEU A 251 -6.09 15.01 1.93
C LEU A 251 -6.37 16.52 1.90
N PRO A 252 -7.55 16.97 1.41
CA PRO A 252 -7.96 18.37 1.51
C PRO A 252 -7.97 18.84 2.96
N GLN A 253 -7.26 19.93 3.20
CA GLN A 253 -7.26 20.63 4.46
C GLN A 253 -8.44 21.60 4.52
N HIS A 254 -9.12 21.65 5.65
CA HIS A 254 -9.98 22.78 5.95
C HIS A 254 -9.14 23.93 6.54
N PRO A 255 -9.51 25.20 6.30
CA PRO A 255 -8.81 26.34 6.87
C PRO A 255 -8.66 26.19 8.39
N ASN A 256 -7.44 26.44 8.91
CA ASN A 256 -7.07 26.32 10.33
C ASN A 256 -7.13 24.90 10.92
N LYS A 257 -7.07 23.85 10.09
CA LYS A 257 -6.99 22.46 10.53
C LYS A 257 -5.66 21.82 10.14
N GLU A 258 -5.25 20.83 10.92
CA GLU A 258 -4.01 20.09 10.69
C GLU A 258 -4.04 19.33 9.35
N ALA A 259 -2.87 19.22 8.70
CA ALA A 259 -2.68 18.40 7.53
C ALA A 259 -2.96 16.92 7.81
N MET A 260 -3.84 16.31 7.01
CA MET A 260 -4.15 14.88 7.11
C MET A 260 -3.46 14.10 5.99
N VAL A 261 -2.91 12.96 6.35
CA VAL A 261 -2.24 12.04 5.43
C VAL A 261 -2.97 10.71 5.47
N ALA A 262 -3.41 10.24 4.30
CA ALA A 262 -4.00 8.93 4.12
C ALA A 262 -2.94 7.92 3.66
N PHE A 263 -3.03 6.69 4.15
CA PHE A 263 -2.07 5.62 3.91
C PHE A 263 -2.78 4.39 3.34
N PRO A 264 -2.42 3.91 2.14
CA PRO A 264 -3.02 2.72 1.57
C PRO A 264 -2.45 1.47 2.25
N LEU A 265 -3.30 0.66 2.87
CA LEU A 265 -2.90 -0.60 3.51
C LEU A 265 -2.88 -1.78 2.51
N VAL A 266 -3.49 -1.59 1.35
CA VAL A 266 -3.65 -2.51 0.22
C VAL A 266 -3.19 -1.82 -1.06
N LEU A 267 -3.02 -2.57 -2.17
CA LEU A 267 -2.57 -1.99 -3.44
C LEU A 267 -3.46 -0.82 -3.87
N PRO A 268 -2.95 0.42 -3.96
CA PRO A 268 -3.75 1.56 -4.37
C PRO A 268 -3.90 1.61 -5.88
N MET A 269 -4.98 2.24 -6.36
CA MET A 269 -5.04 2.69 -7.74
C MET A 269 -4.03 3.82 -7.96
N GLY A 270 -3.30 3.77 -9.08
CA GLY A 270 -2.30 4.78 -9.47
C GLY A 270 -0.85 4.37 -9.25
N TRP A 271 -0.57 3.27 -8.53
CA TRP A 271 0.80 2.76 -8.36
C TRP A 271 1.18 1.82 -9.50
N VAL A 272 2.36 2.01 -10.08
CA VAL A 272 2.82 1.28 -11.27
C VAL A 272 2.90 -0.24 -11.07
N ASN A 273 3.17 -0.70 -9.84
CA ASN A 273 3.24 -2.13 -9.52
C ASN A 273 1.90 -2.74 -9.06
N SER A 274 0.85 -1.95 -8.83
CA SER A 274 -0.47 -2.49 -8.46
C SER A 274 -1.04 -3.42 -9.53
N PRO A 275 -1.10 -3.01 -10.82
CA PRO A 275 -1.65 -3.89 -11.86
C PRO A 275 -0.89 -5.20 -12.05
N PRO A 276 0.46 -5.23 -12.14
CA PRO A 276 1.16 -6.51 -12.29
C PRO A 276 1.04 -7.43 -11.07
N TYR A 277 1.01 -6.92 -9.84
CA TYR A 277 0.74 -7.79 -8.68
C TYR A 277 -0.65 -8.41 -8.74
N PHE A 278 -1.66 -7.62 -9.07
CA PHE A 278 -3.03 -8.11 -9.22
C PHE A 278 -3.17 -9.11 -10.36
N SER A 279 -2.55 -8.84 -11.50
CA SER A 279 -2.50 -9.75 -12.63
C SER A 279 -1.83 -11.07 -12.26
N ALA A 280 -0.69 -11.07 -11.56
CA ALA A 280 -0.06 -12.33 -11.14
C ALA A 280 -0.99 -13.23 -10.33
N VAL A 281 -1.76 -12.64 -9.42
CA VAL A 281 -2.72 -13.38 -8.58
C VAL A 281 -3.89 -13.91 -9.40
N THR A 282 -4.49 -13.07 -10.24
CA THR A 282 -5.69 -13.44 -11.03
C THR A 282 -5.37 -14.38 -12.19
N GLU A 283 -4.25 -14.18 -12.89
CA GLU A 283 -3.77 -15.10 -13.93
C GLU A 283 -3.40 -16.46 -13.34
N THR A 284 -2.83 -16.53 -12.13
CA THR A 284 -2.62 -17.82 -11.46
C THR A 284 -3.93 -18.56 -11.23
N GLY A 285 -4.98 -17.86 -10.79
CA GLY A 285 -6.32 -18.43 -10.65
C GLY A 285 -6.89 -18.92 -11.98
N ALA A 286 -6.75 -18.13 -13.04
CA ALA A 286 -7.18 -18.48 -14.39
C ALA A 286 -6.43 -19.71 -14.92
N ASP A 287 -5.11 -19.78 -14.75
CA ASP A 287 -4.28 -20.91 -15.19
C ASP A 287 -4.60 -22.21 -14.46
N LEU A 288 -4.90 -22.13 -13.16
CA LEU A 288 -5.37 -23.28 -12.38
C LEU A 288 -6.74 -23.76 -12.89
N MET A 289 -7.68 -22.84 -13.10
CA MET A 289 -9.02 -23.16 -13.58
C MET A 289 -8.98 -23.77 -14.99
N ASN A 290 -8.23 -23.16 -15.92
CA ASN A 290 -8.08 -23.64 -17.29
C ASN A 290 -7.44 -25.04 -17.35
N ARG A 291 -6.53 -25.37 -16.44
CA ARG A 291 -5.99 -26.74 -16.31
C ARG A 291 -7.03 -27.70 -15.77
N HIS A 292 -7.82 -27.30 -14.77
CA HIS A 292 -8.89 -28.12 -14.20
C HIS A 292 -9.94 -28.48 -15.26
N LEU A 293 -10.42 -27.50 -16.02
CA LEU A 293 -11.41 -27.70 -17.08
C LEU A 293 -10.94 -28.69 -18.16
N LYS A 294 -9.64 -28.68 -18.52
CA LYS A 294 -9.08 -29.65 -19.47
C LYS A 294 -9.07 -31.08 -18.94
N GLN A 295 -8.95 -31.25 -17.63
CA GLN A 295 -8.92 -32.56 -16.96
C GLN A 295 -10.34 -33.09 -16.68
N ARG A 296 -11.36 -32.23 -16.75
CA ARG A 296 -12.74 -32.55 -16.42
C ARG A 296 -13.68 -32.08 -17.54
N PRO A 297 -13.77 -32.84 -18.66
CA PRO A 297 -14.49 -32.41 -19.85
C PRO A 297 -16.02 -32.32 -19.66
N GLN A 298 -16.55 -32.89 -18.58
CA GLN A 298 -17.97 -32.79 -18.21
C GLN A 298 -18.09 -32.18 -16.80
N GLU A 299 -18.51 -30.92 -16.75
CA GLU A 299 -18.99 -30.29 -15.53
C GLU A 299 -20.38 -30.88 -15.18
N PRO A 300 -20.73 -30.99 -13.88
CA PRO A 300 -22.08 -31.36 -13.50
C PRO A 300 -23.09 -30.33 -14.08
N PRO A 301 -24.30 -30.77 -14.46
CA PRO A 301 -25.30 -29.89 -15.03
C PRO A 301 -25.57 -28.70 -14.11
N HIS A 302 -25.68 -27.50 -14.68
CA HIS A 302 -25.93 -26.31 -13.90
C HIS A 302 -27.29 -26.42 -13.20
N ARG A 303 -27.42 -25.91 -11.97
CA ARG A 303 -28.67 -26.02 -11.17
C ARG A 303 -29.88 -25.35 -11.84
N LEU A 304 -29.65 -24.49 -12.83
CA LEU A 304 -30.70 -23.83 -13.61
C LEU A 304 -31.01 -24.53 -14.94
N GLU A 305 -30.23 -25.54 -15.36
CA GLU A 305 -30.52 -26.31 -16.58
C GLU A 305 -31.76 -27.21 -16.42
N SER A 306 -32.13 -27.52 -15.18
CA SER A 306 -33.36 -28.27 -14.85
C SER A 306 -34.58 -27.38 -14.61
N LEU A 307 -34.44 -26.05 -14.72
CA LEU A 307 -35.58 -25.14 -14.59
C LEU A 307 -36.31 -25.02 -15.93
N PRO A 308 -37.65 -25.13 -15.93
CA PRO A 308 -38.47 -25.07 -17.15
C PRO A 308 -38.45 -23.69 -17.82
#